data_AF-A0A554VHF3-F1
#
_entry.id   AF-A0A554VHF3-F1
#
_cell.length_a   1.000
_cell.length_b   1.000
_cell.length_c   1.000
_cell.angle_alpha   90.00
_cell.angle_beta   90.00
_cell.angle_gamma   90.00
#
_symmetry.space_group_name_H-M   'P 1'
#
loop_
_entity.id
_entity.type
_entity.pdbx_description
1 polymer ?
#
loop_
_entity_poly.entity_id
_entity_poly.type
_entity_poly.pdbx_seq_one_letter_code
_entity_poly.pdbx_strand_id
1 'polypeptide(L)'
;MKCKVQLDNKQDATGVIVRRKFVPLKFSIHTENQFLNAEAKLPFTTNAVIGILTTSNVQKKCSDVPGPSRLYYGVLPSKMEDTSFLDSNPGTTYTTNYPRNVTIEEQVGGWWYYAHPVTDIFPFIASGDIPATPRTPIIIDVLQPGQCTPEKYYLWSYPFYGYAFISFNSPIP
;
A
#
# COMPACT_ATOMS: atom_id res chain seq x y z
N MET A 1 -14.75 20.95 39.84
CA MET A 1 -14.18 20.37 41.08
C MET A 1 -12.91 21.15 41.43
N LYS A 2 -12.78 21.66 42.66
CA LYS A 2 -11.60 22.42 43.10
C LYS A 2 -10.42 21.45 43.30
N CYS A 3 -9.31 21.67 42.61
CA CYS A 3 -8.07 20.90 42.84
C CYS A 3 -7.60 21.11 44.27
N LYS A 4 -7.54 20.02 45.07
CA LYS A 4 -6.77 19.99 46.31
C LYS A 4 -5.30 19.92 45.93
N VAL A 5 -4.61 21.05 45.98
CA VAL A 5 -3.15 21.08 45.88
C VAL A 5 -2.59 20.71 47.25
N GLN A 6 -1.99 19.52 47.37
CA GLN A 6 -1.21 19.17 48.56
C GLN A 6 0.09 19.97 48.53
N LEU A 7 0.22 20.94 49.43
CA LEU A 7 1.37 21.85 49.54
C LEU A 7 2.56 21.23 50.27
N ASP A 8 2.36 20.05 50.86
CA ASP A 8 3.25 19.44 51.84
C ASP A 8 4.49 18.75 51.21
N ASN A 9 4.60 18.76 49.88
CA ASN A 9 5.72 18.18 49.10
C ASN A 9 6.58 19.23 48.37
N LYS A 10 6.52 20.51 48.77
CA LYS A 10 7.38 21.55 48.20
C LYS A 10 8.82 21.37 48.66
N GLN A 11 9.72 20.93 47.79
CA GLN A 11 11.18 21.02 47.99
C GLN A 11 11.81 22.25 47.31
N ASP A 12 11.06 23.01 46.50
CA ASP A 12 11.58 24.16 45.76
C ASP A 12 10.62 25.36 45.80
N ALA A 13 11.15 26.59 45.89
CA ALA A 13 10.39 27.81 46.16
C ALA A 13 9.61 28.33 44.96
N THR A 14 10.03 27.98 43.74
CA THR A 14 9.44 28.46 42.48
C THR A 14 8.89 27.34 41.59
N GLY A 15 9.07 26.08 41.97
CA GLY A 15 8.66 24.91 41.19
C GLY A 15 7.30 24.36 41.62
N VAL A 16 6.34 24.29 40.69
CA VAL A 16 5.09 23.53 40.86
C VAL A 16 5.26 22.15 40.24
N ILE A 17 5.32 21.09 41.05
CA ILE A 17 5.27 19.71 40.54
C ILE A 17 3.83 19.37 40.18
N VAL A 18 3.52 19.34 38.88
CA VAL A 18 2.24 18.85 38.36
C VAL A 18 2.33 17.33 38.20
N ARG A 19 1.79 16.57 39.16
CA ARG A 19 1.58 15.12 38.98
C ARG A 19 0.44 14.90 37.96
N ARG A 20 0.79 14.71 36.69
CA ARG A 20 -0.17 14.41 35.61
C ARG A 20 -0.69 12.99 35.79
N LYS A 21 -2.00 12.83 35.97
CA LYS A 21 -2.67 11.52 36.02
C LYS A 21 -3.09 11.14 34.60
N PHE A 22 -2.41 10.16 34.00
CA PHE A 22 -2.88 9.55 32.76
C PHE A 22 -4.12 8.72 33.05
N VAL A 23 -5.22 8.99 32.36
CA VAL A 23 -6.43 8.17 32.42
C VAL A 23 -6.46 7.32 31.16
N PRO A 24 -6.22 5.99 31.25
CA PRO A 24 -6.35 5.13 30.09
C PRO A 24 -7.82 5.07 29.67
N LEU A 25 -8.09 5.46 28.43
CA LEU A 25 -9.41 5.31 27.82
C LEU A 25 -9.32 4.21 26.77
N LYS A 26 -10.12 3.15 26.94
CA LYS A 26 -10.23 2.07 25.95
C LYS A 26 -11.44 2.36 25.07
N PHE A 27 -11.20 2.47 23.77
CA PHE A 27 -12.26 2.60 22.78
C PHE A 27 -12.17 1.44 21.80
N SER A 28 -13.31 0.86 21.45
CA SER A 28 -13.44 -0.07 20.34
C SER A 28 -13.92 0.70 19.10
N ILE A 29 -13.28 0.45 17.96
CA ILE A 29 -13.71 0.91 16.64
C ILE A 29 -14.25 -0.33 15.92
N HIS A 30 -15.50 -0.29 15.50
CA HIS A 30 -16.22 -1.41 14.89
C HIS A 30 -16.35 -1.27 13.37
N THR A 31 -16.18 -0.06 12.84
CA THR A 31 -16.28 0.24 11.40
C THR A 31 -15.25 1.30 10.99
N GLU A 32 -14.86 1.30 9.72
CA GLU A 32 -14.04 2.36 9.14
C GLU A 32 -14.79 3.71 9.22
N ASN A 33 -14.06 4.80 9.48
CA ASN A 33 -14.62 6.16 9.65
C ASN A 33 -15.71 6.32 10.72
N GLN A 34 -15.79 5.42 11.72
CA GLN A 34 -16.76 5.53 12.81
C GLN A 34 -16.64 6.87 13.60
N PHE A 35 -15.48 7.51 13.57
CA PHE A 35 -15.23 8.80 14.22
C PHE A 35 -14.60 9.77 13.22
N LEU A 36 -15.19 10.97 13.08
CA LEU A 36 -14.67 12.07 12.23
C LEU A 36 -13.34 12.63 12.75
N ASN A 37 -13.15 12.65 14.07
CA ASN A 37 -11.90 13.00 14.74
C ASN A 37 -11.87 12.38 16.15
N ALA A 38 -10.69 12.33 16.77
CA ALA A 38 -10.51 11.75 18.11
C ALA A 38 -11.19 12.57 19.23
N GLU A 39 -11.39 13.87 19.00
CA GLU A 39 -11.97 14.81 19.96
C GLU A 39 -13.46 14.55 20.19
N ALA A 40 -14.19 14.11 19.15
CA ALA A 40 -15.63 13.86 19.20
C ALA A 40 -16.07 12.79 20.23
N LYS A 41 -15.14 12.04 20.82
CA LYS A 41 -15.44 10.95 21.77
C LYS A 41 -14.85 11.13 23.17
N LEU A 42 -14.14 12.23 23.44
CA LEU A 42 -13.58 12.42 24.77
C LEU A 42 -14.69 12.85 25.75
N PRO A 43 -14.89 12.16 26.89
CA PRO A 43 -15.92 12.53 27.89
C PRO A 43 -15.53 13.78 28.70
N PHE A 44 -14.61 14.60 28.17
CA PHE A 44 -14.08 15.79 28.83
C PHE A 44 -14.14 16.95 27.84
N THR A 45 -14.60 18.11 28.30
CA THR A 45 -14.51 19.35 27.54
C THR A 45 -13.02 19.69 27.36
N THR A 46 -12.66 20.05 26.12
CA THR A 46 -11.31 20.19 25.55
C THR A 46 -10.35 21.13 26.30
N ASN A 47 -10.80 21.83 27.34
CA ASN A 47 -10.00 22.79 28.09
C ASN A 47 -8.96 22.16 29.04
N ALA A 48 -8.91 20.82 29.16
CA ALA A 48 -8.02 20.12 30.09
C ALA A 48 -7.20 18.97 29.45
N VAL A 49 -7.28 18.77 28.13
CA VAL A 49 -6.57 17.71 27.43
C VAL A 49 -5.33 18.30 26.74
N ILE A 50 -4.15 18.07 27.30
CA ILE A 50 -2.87 18.61 26.79
C ILE A 50 -2.28 17.69 25.68
N GLY A 51 -2.91 16.55 25.40
CA GLY A 51 -2.53 15.66 24.32
C GLY A 51 -3.17 14.28 24.44
N ILE A 52 -3.31 13.60 23.30
CA ILE A 52 -3.78 12.22 23.20
C ILE A 52 -2.57 11.37 22.82
N LEU A 53 -2.21 10.38 23.63
CA LEU A 53 -1.24 9.36 23.25
C LEU A 53 -2.03 8.16 22.73
N THR A 54 -2.18 8.06 21.41
CA THR A 54 -2.86 6.93 20.78
C THR A 54 -1.92 5.73 20.75
N THR A 55 -2.20 4.71 21.55
CA THR A 55 -1.56 3.39 21.40
C THR A 55 -2.55 2.48 20.69
N SER A 56 -2.38 2.26 19.39
CA SER A 56 -3.13 1.24 18.67
C SER A 56 -2.44 -0.11 18.86
N ASN A 57 -3.13 -1.05 19.51
CA ASN A 57 -2.70 -2.44 19.48
C ASN A 57 -3.28 -3.06 18.20
N VAL A 58 -2.68 -2.71 17.06
CA VAL A 58 -3.04 -3.32 15.78
C VAL A 58 -2.46 -4.73 15.81
N GLN A 59 -3.29 -5.73 16.13
CA GLN A 59 -2.96 -7.09 15.74
C GLN A 59 -2.81 -7.06 14.21
N LYS A 60 -1.57 -7.06 13.72
CA LYS A 60 -1.29 -7.20 12.28
C LYS A 60 -1.88 -8.53 11.84
N LYS A 61 -3.10 -8.49 11.29
CA LYS A 61 -3.73 -9.61 10.59
C LYS A 61 -3.15 -9.70 9.17
N CYS A 62 -1.82 -9.65 9.03
CA CYS A 62 -1.25 -10.09 7.78
C CYS A 62 -1.30 -11.63 7.76
N SER A 63 -1.48 -12.22 6.59
CA SER A 63 -1.60 -13.66 6.40
C SER A 63 -0.88 -14.03 5.12
N ASP A 64 0.05 -14.99 5.21
CA ASP A 64 0.72 -15.55 4.04
C ASP A 64 -0.08 -16.71 3.42
N VAL A 65 -1.34 -16.90 3.85
CA VAL A 65 -2.27 -17.78 3.14
C VAL A 65 -2.38 -17.28 1.69
N PRO A 66 -2.12 -18.14 0.68
CA PRO A 66 -2.11 -17.73 -0.72
C PRO A 66 -3.45 -17.08 -1.11
N GLY A 67 -3.41 -15.77 -1.37
CA GLY A 67 -4.51 -15.05 -2.00
C GLY A 67 -4.50 -15.25 -3.52
N PRO A 68 -5.52 -14.77 -4.24
CA PRO A 68 -5.48 -14.76 -5.70
C PRO A 68 -4.33 -13.87 -6.17
N SER A 69 -3.51 -14.40 -7.08
CA SER A 69 -2.41 -13.66 -7.70
C SER A 69 -2.93 -12.42 -8.42
N ARG A 70 -2.10 -11.36 -8.44
CA ARG A 70 -2.42 -10.09 -9.09
C ARG A 70 -1.40 -9.77 -10.15
N LEU A 71 -1.85 -9.20 -11.25
CA LEU A 71 -0.99 -8.55 -12.24
C LEU A 71 -1.24 -7.04 -12.23
N TYR A 72 -0.22 -6.27 -12.56
CA TYR A 72 -0.27 -4.82 -12.58
C TYR A 72 0.17 -4.33 -13.94
N TYR A 73 -0.56 -3.38 -14.50
CA TYR A 73 -0.18 -2.76 -15.75
C TYR A 73 -0.76 -1.37 -15.82
N GLY A 74 -0.11 -0.52 -16.60
CA GLY A 74 -0.56 0.84 -16.79
C GLY A 74 0.47 1.65 -17.54
N VAL A 75 0.27 2.97 -17.46
CA VAL A 75 1.05 3.98 -18.16
C VAL A 75 1.57 5.00 -17.17
N LEU A 76 2.82 5.42 -17.35
CA LEU A 76 3.49 6.44 -16.55
C LEU A 76 4.33 7.37 -17.42
N PRO A 77 4.63 8.60 -16.97
CA PRO A 77 5.51 9.51 -17.70
C PRO A 77 6.97 9.03 -17.78
N SER A 78 7.36 8.09 -16.92
CA SER A 78 8.74 7.61 -16.79
C SER A 78 8.79 6.08 -16.67
N LYS A 79 9.98 5.53 -16.92
CA LYS A 79 10.27 4.11 -16.72
C LYS A 79 9.92 3.70 -15.29
N MET A 80 9.22 2.57 -15.17
CA MET A 80 8.93 1.92 -13.90
C MET A 80 10.05 0.94 -13.56
N GLU A 81 10.65 1.11 -12.37
CA GLU A 81 11.77 0.28 -11.89
C GLU A 81 11.54 -0.25 -10.46
N ASP A 82 10.41 0.10 -9.83
CA ASP A 82 10.12 -0.21 -8.44
C ASP A 82 8.65 -0.64 -8.22
N THR A 83 8.18 -0.56 -6.97
CA THR A 83 6.83 -0.94 -6.56
C THR A 83 5.89 0.25 -6.35
N SER A 84 6.25 1.46 -6.80
CA SER A 84 5.46 2.69 -6.58
C SER A 84 4.07 2.63 -7.22
N PHE A 85 3.85 1.76 -8.22
CA PHE A 85 2.53 1.53 -8.79
C PHE A 85 1.53 0.95 -7.77
N LEU A 86 1.98 0.31 -6.69
CA LEU A 86 1.09 -0.29 -5.67
C LEU A 86 0.23 0.75 -4.95
N ASP A 87 0.69 2.00 -4.87
CA ASP A 87 -0.03 3.09 -4.20
C ASP A 87 -1.27 3.55 -4.99
N SER A 88 -1.30 3.29 -6.30
CA SER A 88 -2.32 3.82 -7.23
C SER A 88 -2.99 2.76 -8.09
N ASN A 89 -2.39 1.57 -8.21
CA ASN A 89 -2.89 0.47 -9.01
C ASN A 89 -3.27 -0.71 -8.09
N PRO A 90 -4.58 -1.00 -7.90
CA PRO A 90 -5.01 -2.12 -7.09
C PRO A 90 -4.64 -3.49 -7.70
N GLY A 91 -4.23 -3.52 -8.97
CA GLY A 91 -3.93 -4.74 -9.71
C GLY A 91 -5.19 -5.48 -10.14
N THR A 92 -5.03 -6.36 -11.12
CA THR A 92 -6.07 -7.25 -11.61
C THR A 92 -5.84 -8.64 -11.05
N THR A 93 -6.82 -9.19 -10.34
CA THR A 93 -6.76 -10.56 -9.81
C THR A 93 -6.97 -11.58 -10.92
N TYR A 94 -6.26 -12.70 -10.85
CA TYR A 94 -6.45 -13.83 -11.76
C TYR A 94 -6.34 -15.16 -10.99
N THR A 95 -7.06 -16.17 -11.48
CA THR A 95 -7.16 -17.51 -10.86
C THR A 95 -6.72 -18.63 -11.80
N THR A 96 -6.34 -18.28 -13.02
CA THR A 96 -5.83 -19.21 -14.04
C THR A 96 -4.31 -19.26 -13.98
N ASN A 97 -3.71 -20.40 -14.36
CA ASN A 97 -2.25 -20.53 -14.38
C ASN A 97 -1.58 -19.51 -15.32
N TYR A 98 -2.31 -19.08 -16.35
CA TYR A 98 -1.87 -18.04 -17.28
C TYR A 98 -2.82 -16.85 -17.22
N PRO A 99 -2.29 -15.62 -17.03
CA PRO A 99 -3.10 -14.42 -17.07
C PRO A 99 -3.82 -14.22 -18.40
N ARG A 100 -4.90 -13.44 -18.36
CA ARG A 100 -5.55 -12.95 -19.60
C ARG A 100 -4.59 -12.06 -20.37
N ASN A 101 -4.79 -12.02 -21.69
CA ASN A 101 -4.10 -11.09 -22.56
C ASN A 101 -4.39 -9.64 -22.14
N VAL A 102 -3.37 -8.79 -22.17
CA VAL A 102 -3.47 -7.38 -21.82
C VAL A 102 -3.06 -6.55 -23.02
N THR A 103 -3.93 -5.61 -23.41
CA THR A 103 -3.60 -4.54 -24.35
C THR A 103 -3.52 -3.23 -23.58
N ILE A 104 -2.39 -2.54 -23.70
CA ILE A 104 -2.18 -1.21 -23.15
C ILE A 104 -2.11 -0.25 -24.34
N GLU A 105 -3.10 0.62 -24.46
CA GLU A 105 -3.20 1.61 -25.54
C GLU A 105 -2.23 2.78 -25.31
N GLU A 106 -1.82 3.42 -26.41
CA GLU A 106 -0.86 4.53 -26.37
C GLU A 106 -1.29 5.67 -25.47
N GLN A 107 -0.31 6.25 -24.77
CA GLN A 107 -0.36 7.66 -24.40
C GLN A 107 0.91 8.35 -24.90
N VAL A 108 0.73 9.50 -25.54
CA VAL A 108 1.81 10.30 -26.15
C VAL A 108 2.94 10.52 -25.14
N GLY A 109 4.15 10.05 -25.48
CA GLY A 109 5.36 10.28 -24.69
C GLY A 109 5.45 9.50 -23.37
N GLY A 110 4.62 8.49 -23.16
CA GLY A 110 4.60 7.67 -21.94
C GLY A 110 5.45 6.40 -22.00
N TRP A 111 5.59 5.77 -20.84
CA TRP A 111 6.08 4.43 -20.63
C TRP A 111 4.93 3.53 -20.21
N TRP A 112 4.84 2.34 -20.78
CA TRP A 112 4.00 1.31 -20.22
C TRP A 112 4.79 0.49 -19.20
N TYR A 113 4.07 -0.14 -18.28
CA TYR A 113 4.62 -1.18 -17.43
C TYR A 113 3.68 -2.38 -17.35
N TYR A 114 4.26 -3.54 -17.13
CA TYR A 114 3.57 -4.79 -16.85
C TYR A 114 4.33 -5.52 -15.75
N ALA A 115 3.65 -5.90 -14.68
CA ALA A 115 4.22 -6.69 -13.59
C ALA A 115 3.34 -7.90 -13.27
N HIS A 116 4.00 -9.05 -13.11
CA HIS A 116 3.36 -10.35 -12.89
C HIS A 116 4.24 -11.20 -11.97
N PRO A 117 3.66 -12.07 -11.10
CA PRO A 117 4.43 -13.01 -10.29
C PRO A 117 5.47 -13.78 -11.10
N VAL A 118 6.58 -14.12 -10.47
CA VAL A 118 7.62 -14.92 -11.11
C VAL A 118 7.08 -16.33 -11.40
N THR A 119 7.00 -16.65 -12.69
CA THR A 119 6.62 -17.97 -13.21
C THR A 119 7.75 -18.57 -14.06
N ASP A 120 7.57 -19.82 -14.48
CA ASP A 120 8.44 -20.59 -15.37
C ASP A 120 8.33 -20.18 -16.85
N ILE A 121 7.34 -19.35 -17.18
CA ILE A 121 7.06 -18.88 -18.55
C ILE A 121 7.11 -17.35 -18.60
N PHE A 122 7.67 -16.82 -19.69
CA PHE A 122 7.63 -15.39 -20.03
C PHE A 122 6.50 -15.08 -21.02
N PRO A 123 5.82 -13.94 -20.88
CA PRO A 123 4.83 -13.52 -21.87
C PRO A 123 5.49 -13.14 -23.19
N PHE A 124 4.74 -13.34 -24.28
CA PHE A 124 4.97 -12.64 -25.53
C PHE A 124 4.55 -11.19 -25.38
N ILE A 125 5.44 -10.27 -25.73
CA ILE A 125 5.20 -8.82 -25.66
C ILE A 125 5.41 -8.24 -27.05
N ALA A 126 4.34 -7.76 -27.69
CA ALA A 126 4.42 -6.94 -28.89
C ALA A 126 4.25 -5.47 -28.50
N SER A 127 5.08 -4.58 -29.03
CA SER A 127 4.90 -3.15 -28.81
C SER A 127 5.22 -2.40 -30.10
N GLY A 128 4.19 -1.77 -30.67
CA GLY A 128 4.23 -1.17 -32.00
C GLY A 128 4.24 -2.18 -33.14
N ASP A 129 4.77 -1.76 -34.29
CA ASP A 129 4.79 -2.55 -35.53
C ASP A 129 5.94 -3.56 -35.61
N ILE A 130 6.81 -3.60 -34.59
CA ILE A 130 7.98 -4.49 -34.56
C ILE A 130 7.71 -5.64 -33.59
N PRO A 131 7.70 -6.92 -34.04
CA PRO A 131 7.62 -8.05 -33.13
C PRO A 131 8.85 -8.01 -32.21
N ALA A 132 8.62 -7.86 -30.91
CA ALA A 132 9.74 -7.72 -29.99
C ALA A 132 10.27 -9.11 -29.60
N THR A 133 11.58 -9.24 -29.66
CA THR A 133 12.35 -10.26 -28.94
C THR A 133 11.94 -10.30 -27.46
N PRO A 134 12.17 -11.43 -26.75
CA PRO A 134 11.91 -11.51 -25.32
C PRO A 134 12.62 -10.35 -24.61
N ARG A 135 11.82 -9.44 -24.06
CA ARG A 135 12.32 -8.30 -23.30
C ARG A 135 12.67 -8.80 -21.91
N THR A 136 13.90 -8.59 -21.46
CA THR A 136 14.33 -9.04 -20.13
C THR A 136 13.59 -8.23 -19.06
N PRO A 137 12.85 -8.88 -18.14
CA PRO A 137 12.26 -8.18 -17.00
C PRO A 137 13.31 -7.88 -15.94
N ILE A 138 13.01 -6.94 -15.06
CA ILE A 138 13.65 -6.85 -13.75
C ILE A 138 12.82 -7.61 -12.72
N ILE A 139 13.44 -8.02 -11.61
CA ILE A 139 12.76 -8.69 -10.50
C ILE A 139 12.54 -7.67 -9.39
N ILE A 140 11.31 -7.57 -8.91
CA ILE A 140 10.91 -6.69 -7.79
C ILE A 140 10.20 -7.51 -6.70
N ASP A 141 10.26 -7.02 -5.46
CA ASP A 141 9.58 -7.62 -4.31
C ASP A 141 8.25 -6.88 -4.03
N VAL A 142 7.13 -7.51 -4.34
CA VAL A 142 5.78 -6.92 -4.20
C VAL A 142 5.13 -7.41 -2.91
N LEU A 143 4.78 -6.49 -2.02
CA LEU A 143 4.01 -6.79 -0.81
C LEU A 143 2.55 -6.35 -1.01
N GLN A 144 1.64 -7.30 -1.23
CA GLN A 144 0.23 -6.95 -1.40
C GLN A 144 -0.42 -6.57 -0.07
N PRO A 145 -1.49 -5.76 -0.09
CA PRO A 145 -2.26 -5.44 1.12
C PRO A 145 -2.72 -6.72 1.84
N GLY A 146 -2.28 -6.91 3.08
CA GLY A 146 -2.65 -8.06 3.90
C GLY A 146 -1.67 -9.24 3.88
N GLN A 147 -0.61 -9.22 3.05
CA GLN A 147 0.47 -10.21 3.12
C GLN A 147 1.52 -9.83 4.18
N CYS A 148 2.22 -10.83 4.74
CA CYS A 148 3.35 -10.58 5.64
C CYS A 148 4.69 -10.61 4.88
N THR A 149 4.80 -11.51 3.89
CA THR A 149 6.02 -11.67 3.08
C THR A 149 5.83 -11.11 1.67
N PRO A 150 6.79 -10.32 1.15
CA PRO A 150 6.80 -9.92 -0.26
C PRO A 150 6.93 -11.14 -1.19
N GLU A 151 6.27 -11.07 -2.34
CA GLU A 151 6.35 -12.04 -3.43
C GLU A 151 7.18 -11.45 -4.59
N LYS A 152 7.93 -12.31 -5.29
CA LYS A 152 8.74 -11.87 -6.42
C LYS A 152 7.90 -11.70 -7.67
N TYR A 153 8.07 -10.57 -8.33
CA TYR A 153 7.40 -10.23 -9.58
C TYR A 153 8.45 -9.95 -10.66
N TYR A 154 8.15 -10.36 -11.90
CA TYR A 154 8.77 -9.80 -13.08
C TYR A 154 8.12 -8.46 -13.42
N LEU A 155 8.94 -7.46 -13.72
CA LEU A 155 8.51 -6.13 -14.17
C LEU A 155 9.15 -5.81 -15.52
N TRP A 156 8.31 -5.51 -16.50
CA TRP A 156 8.68 -4.93 -17.78
C TRP A 156 8.25 -3.48 -17.79
N SER A 157 9.12 -2.58 -18.23
CA SER A 157 8.76 -1.19 -18.49
C SER A 157 9.53 -0.64 -19.68
N TYR A 158 8.79 -0.10 -20.64
CA TYR A 158 9.33 0.37 -21.91
C TYR A 158 8.54 1.58 -22.44
N PRO A 159 9.17 2.44 -23.26
CA PRO A 159 8.47 3.56 -23.88
C PRO A 159 7.41 3.06 -24.86
N PHE A 160 6.35 3.86 -25.05
CA PHE A 160 5.33 3.59 -26.05
C PHE A 160 5.85 3.78 -27.48
N TYR A 161 5.40 2.88 -28.34
CA TYR A 161 5.50 2.98 -29.80
C TYR A 161 4.16 2.54 -30.41
N GLY A 162 3.06 3.24 -30.12
CA GLY A 162 1.71 2.84 -30.58
C GLY A 162 0.92 1.99 -29.57
N TYR A 163 1.34 0.77 -29.26
CA TYR A 163 0.63 -0.06 -28.27
C TYR A 163 1.58 -1.01 -27.55
N ALA A 164 1.09 -1.67 -26.50
CA ALA A 164 1.72 -2.85 -25.92
C ALA A 164 0.68 -3.97 -25.77
N PHE A 165 0.95 -5.13 -26.35
CA PHE A 165 0.16 -6.34 -26.24
C PHE A 165 0.97 -7.41 -25.51
N ILE A 166 0.45 -7.90 -24.39
CA ILE A 166 1.06 -8.91 -23.55
C ILE A 166 0.16 -10.16 -23.56
N SER A 167 0.73 -11.31 -23.95
CA SER A 167 0.03 -12.59 -24.02
C SER A 167 0.89 -13.73 -23.48
N PHE A 168 0.31 -14.59 -22.66
CA PHE A 168 0.92 -15.87 -22.24
C PHE A 168 0.51 -17.03 -23.14
N ASN A 169 -0.44 -16.80 -24.04
CA ASN A 169 -0.78 -17.74 -25.09
C ASN A 169 0.16 -17.48 -26.27
N SER A 170 0.82 -18.53 -26.77
CA SER A 170 1.59 -18.45 -28.02
C SER A 170 0.67 -17.90 -29.11
N PRO A 171 1.10 -16.90 -29.91
CA PRO A 171 0.38 -16.57 -31.13
C PRO A 171 0.31 -17.87 -31.95
N ILE A 172 -0.91 -18.32 -32.24
CA ILE A 172 -1.13 -19.46 -33.12
C ILE A 172 -0.62 -19.00 -34.50
N PRO A 173 0.25 -19.79 -35.17
CA PRO A 173 0.78 -19.44 -36.50
C PRO A 173 -0.31 -19.35 -37.56
#